data_AF-A0A962R4V5-F1
#
_entry.id   AF-A0A962R4V5-F1
#
_cell.length_a   1.000
_cell.length_b   1.000
_cell.length_c   1.000
_cell.angle_alpha   90.00
_cell.angle_beta   90.00
_cell.angle_gamma   90.00
#
_symmetry.space_group_name_H-M   'P 1'
#
loop_
_entity.id
_entity.type
_entity.pdbx_description
1 polymer ?
#
loop_
_entity_poly.entity_id
_entity_poly.type
_entity_poly.pdbx_seq_one_letter_code
_entity_poly.pdbx_strand_id
1 'polypeptide(L)' 'GNDQVYLLDDYDTHEFNLSCNKGEKICYGAWVRNRSDLFWGVGLDDAEYCKDCCYNCDGGRTPVIVLNP' A
#
# COMPACT_ATOMS: atom_id res chain seq x y z
N GLY A 1 -8.75 -6.20 4.00
CA GLY A 1 -7.91 -6.42 2.80
C GLY A 1 -8.74 -7.08 1.71
N ASN A 2 -8.58 -6.68 0.45
CA ASN A 2 -9.32 -7.22 -0.71
C ASN A 2 -8.67 -6.77 -2.05
N ASP A 3 -7.33 -6.70 -2.10
CA ASP A 3 -6.57 -6.28 -3.30
C ASP A 3 -7.07 -4.98 -3.94
N GLN A 4 -7.31 -3.97 -3.09
CA GLN A 4 -7.83 -2.69 -3.53
C GLN A 4 -6.73 -1.86 -4.19
N VAL A 5 -6.94 -1.52 -5.46
CA VAL A 5 -6.06 -0.62 -6.21
C VAL A 5 -6.67 0.77 -6.19
N TYR A 6 -5.92 1.75 -5.67
CA TYR A 6 -6.29 3.16 -5.68
C TYR A 6 -5.48 3.87 -6.78
N LEU A 7 -6.17 4.54 -7.69
CA LEU A 7 -5.50 5.35 -8.72
C LEU A 7 -5.14 6.70 -8.10
N LEU A 8 -3.84 6.97 -7.98
CA LEU A 8 -3.30 8.26 -7.59
C LEU A 8 -2.75 8.91 -8.87
N ASP A 9 -3.46 9.90 -9.40
CA ASP A 9 -3.10 10.65 -10.61
C ASP A 9 -2.98 12.15 -10.31
N ASP A 10 -2.54 12.47 -9.11
CA ASP A 10 -2.29 13.83 -8.65
C ASP A 10 -1.07 13.87 -7.72
N TYR A 11 -0.68 15.08 -7.33
CA TYR A 11 0.37 15.33 -6.34
C TYR A 11 -0.21 15.55 -4.94
N ASP A 12 -1.47 15.17 -4.72
CA ASP A 12 -2.19 15.41 -3.48
C ASP A 12 -2.08 14.20 -2.54
N THR A 13 -2.25 14.46 -1.24
CA THR A 13 -2.29 13.38 -0.24
C THR A 13 -3.68 12.79 -0.17
N HIS A 14 -3.80 11.49 -0.42
CA HIS A 14 -5.05 10.74 -0.28
C HIS A 14 -5.07 9.93 1.00
N GLU A 15 -6.18 10.01 1.73
CA GLU A 15 -6.39 9.22 2.95
C GLU A 15 -7.49 8.17 2.72
N PHE A 16 -7.13 6.90 2.83
CA PHE A 16 -8.08 5.78 2.70
C PHE A 16 -8.21 5.04 4.02
N ASN A 17 -9.45 4.86 4.47
CA ASN A 17 -9.74 4.05 5.65
C ASN A 17 -9.85 2.57 5.23
N LEU A 18 -8.85 1.78 5.62
CA LEU A 18 -8.85 0.34 5.41
C LEU A 18 -9.28 -0.37 6.69
N SER A 19 -10.36 -1.14 6.61
CA SER A 19 -10.73 -2.08 7.66
C SER A 19 -9.89 -3.35 7.56
N CYS A 20 -9.30 -3.77 8.68
CA CYS A 20 -8.46 -4.94 8.76
C CYS A 20 -8.83 -5.82 9.95
N ASN A 21 -8.65 -7.13 9.82
CA ASN A 21 -8.84 -8.06 10.92
C ASN A 21 -7.55 -8.19 11.73
N LYS A 22 -7.68 -8.38 13.04
CA LYS A 22 -6.51 -8.60 13.91
C LYS A 22 -5.70 -9.80 13.43
N GLY A 23 -4.41 -9.59 13.17
CA GLY A 23 -3.49 -10.58 12.64
C GLY A 23 -3.34 -10.57 11.12
N GLU A 24 -4.12 -9.77 10.39
CA GLU A 24 -3.88 -9.56 8.96
C GLU A 24 -2.59 -8.75 8.75
N LYS A 25 -1.76 -9.21 7.81
CA LYS A 25 -0.61 -8.46 7.33
C LYS A 25 -1.04 -7.71 6.07
N ILE A 26 -0.99 -6.39 6.11
CA ILE A 26 -1.27 -5.53 4.96
C ILE A 26 0.06 -5.00 4.45
N CYS A 27 0.41 -5.33 3.21
CA CYS A 27 1.55 -4.77 2.53
C CYS A 27 1.11 -3.68 1.56
N TYR A 28 1.88 -2.61 1.49
CA TYR A 28 1.58 -1.44 0.68
C TYR A 28 2.60 -1.33 -0.44
N GLY A 29 2.11 -1.16 -1.65
CA GLY A 29 2.90 -1.03 -2.85
C GLY A 29 2.22 -0.09 -3.83
N ALA A 30 3.03 0.54 -4.67
CA ALA A 30 2.56 1.32 -5.79
C ALA A 30 3.44 1.01 -7.00
N TRP A 31 2.87 1.14 -8.19
CA TRP A 31 3.61 0.99 -9.44
C TRP A 31 3.04 1.95 -10.48
N VAL A 32 3.86 2.31 -11.46
CA VAL A 32 3.39 3.13 -12.58
C VAL A 32 2.62 2.23 -13.54
N ARG A 33 1.40 2.62 -13.93
CA ARG A 33 0.64 1.88 -14.94
C ARG A 33 1.46 1.71 -16.22
N ASN A 34 1.48 0.48 -16.75
CA ASN A 34 2.29 0.06 -17.90
C ASN A 34 3.83 0.14 -17.69
N ARG A 35 4.30 0.37 -16.46
CA ARG A 35 5.72 0.38 -16.07
C ARG A 35 5.89 -0.20 -14.67
N SER A 36 5.87 -1.52 -14.57
CA SER A 36 6.05 -2.23 -13.29
C SER A 36 7.49 -2.18 -12.76
N ASP A 37 8.44 -1.75 -13.59
CA ASP A 37 9.84 -1.47 -13.22
C ASP A 37 10.00 -0.21 -12.36
N LEU A 38 9.01 0.68 -12.38
CA LEU A 38 8.93 1.85 -11.50
C LEU A 38 7.90 1.58 -10.41
N PHE A 39 8.39 1.38 -9.20
CA PHE A 39 7.57 0.97 -8.07
C PHE A 39 7.99 1.63 -6.75
N TRP A 40 7.09 1.55 -5.79
CA TRP A 40 7.31 1.85 -4.38
C TRP A 40 6.83 0.67 -3.53
N GLY A 41 7.50 0.45 -2.41
CA GLY A 41 7.18 -0.60 -1.46
C GLY A 41 7.23 -2.01 -2.07
N VAL A 42 6.15 -2.77 -1.92
CA VAL A 42 6.07 -4.15 -2.45
C VAL A 42 5.76 -4.23 -3.96
N GLY A 43 5.56 -3.07 -4.61
CA GLY A 43 5.30 -2.98 -6.04
C GLY A 43 3.98 -3.61 -6.48
N LEU A 44 3.91 -3.99 -7.75
CA LEU A 44 2.77 -4.71 -8.32
C LEU A 44 2.76 -6.15 -7.80
N ASP A 45 1.60 -6.62 -7.35
CA ASP A 45 1.36 -8.02 -6.92
C ASP A 45 2.33 -8.55 -5.85
N ASP A 46 2.79 -7.69 -4.93
CA ASP A 46 3.80 -8.01 -3.92
C ASP A 46 5.12 -8.58 -4.50
N ALA A 47 5.44 -8.25 -5.76
CA ALA A 47 6.61 -8.80 -6.45
C ALA A 47 7.95 -8.33 -5.87
N GLU A 48 7.97 -7.19 -5.17
CA GLU A 48 9.17 -6.55 -4.66
C GLU A 48 9.28 -6.73 -3.15
N TYR A 49 10.50 -7.03 -2.67
CA TYR A 49 10.73 -7.20 -1.24
C TYR A 49 10.83 -5.83 -0.56
N CYS A 50 9.83 -5.47 0.24
CA CYS A 50 9.94 -4.38 1.21
C CYS A 50 9.65 -4.85 2.63
N LYS A 51 10.61 -4.61 3.54
CA LYS A 51 10.50 -4.99 4.95
C LYS A 51 9.63 -4.02 5.76
N ASP A 52 9.70 -2.73 5.45
CA ASP A 52 9.08 -1.65 6.24
C ASP A 52 7.75 -1.16 5.62
N CYS A 53 7.33 -1.75 4.50
CA CYS A 53 6.10 -1.39 3.79
C CYS A 53 4.92 -2.30 4.14
N CYS A 54 5.07 -3.15 5.16
CA CYS A 54 3.99 -4.01 5.62
C CYS A 54 3.63 -3.68 7.07
N TYR A 55 2.34 -3.54 7.32
CA TYR A 55 1.76 -3.31 8.63
C TYR A 55 0.99 -4.56 9.08
N ASN A 56 1.25 -5.02 10.30
CA ASN A 56 0.44 -6.06 10.93
C ASN A 56 -0.71 -5.39 11.67
N CYS A 57 -1.93 -5.65 11.23
CA CYS A 57 -3.12 -5.12 11.84
C CYS A 57 -3.32 -5.72 13.23
N ASP A 58 -3.43 -4.88 14.24
CA ASP A 58 -3.73 -5.26 15.62
C ASP A 58 -5.25 -5.30 15.91
N GLY A 59 -6.08 -5.06 14.89
CA GLY A 59 -7.53 -4.90 15.00
C GLY A 59 -7.99 -3.44 15.13
N GLY A 60 -7.08 -2.48 14.93
CA GLY A 60 -7.36 -1.04 14.91
C GLY A 60 -7.34 -0.41 13.51
N ARG A 61 -7.13 0.91 13.48
CA ARG A 61 -6.90 1.67 12.24
C ARG A 61 -5.42 1.53 11.84
N THR A 62 -5.16 1.31 10.56
CA THR A 62 -3.78 1.32 10.04
C THR A 62 -3.18 2.72 10.13
N PRO A 63 -1.85 2.86 10.26
CA PRO A 63 -1.21 4.16 10.16
C PRO A 63 -1.46 4.80 8.79
N VAL A 64 -1.44 6.13 8.73
CA VAL A 64 -1.40 6.87 7.45
C VAL A 64 -0.07 6.57 6.78
N ILE A 65 -0.12 6.13 5.53
CA ILE A 65 1.08 5.89 4.73
C ILE A 65 1.16 6.98 3.68
N VAL A 66 2.22 7.77 3.81
CA VAL A 66 2.52 8.84 2.87
C VAL A 66 3.36 8.24 1.74
N LEU A 67 2.78 8.24 0.55
CA LEU A 67 3.46 7.86 -0.68
C LEU A 67 4.16 9.11 -1.22
N ASN A 68 5.40 9.34 -0.79
CA ASN A 68 6.21 10.39 -1.40
C ASN A 68 6.82 9.86 -2.71
N PRO A 69 6.64 10.57 -3.84
CA PRO A 69 7.22 10.21 -5.14
C PRO A 69 8.74 10.38 -5.19
#